data_AF-A0A1Y5XS84-F1
#
_entry.id   AF-A0A1Y5XS84-F1
#
_cell.length_a   1.000
_cell.length_b   1.000
_cell.length_c   1.000
_cell.angle_alpha   90.00
_cell.angle_beta   90.00
_cell.angle_gamma   90.00
#
_symmetry.space_group_name_H-M   'P 1'
#
loop_
_entity.id
_entity.type
_entity.pdbx_description
1 polymer ?
#
loop_
_entity_poly.entity_id
_entity_poly.type
_entity_poly.pdbx_seq_one_letter_code
_entity_poly.pdbx_strand_id
1 'polypeptide(L)'
;MSELDLGLKVGARRLFWSMGLSTRLDVELRGFSPPADTGRRRKAPETYTDLDVLGIGVTGSYNLSVEIADCKTTRRDSTSRVFWLRGVADLFGADHAYLVREHDVTDAARQLATRLGVTVLPSPDLARMQDHHGPPVQDESSALAILFDRSKVADHLAAFNDLDRRLKRLLDYRQFDYWVYEQHRNPMQLVAHVAGARSHLDPRNPIHVALFLDLSWLYLLSLIRLTAHVRSAFLGDPDRGLQEYIFGGPTNLYEKQQTARLLQSVGPEDAKDLNHLPPYYSQLRELVVRLLRRPGQMQTALRYVELATAFAAARQRISLIKAFGRDQFDPVAAKLVADVCGFLVAACNLDGGFRARARAYLLAEEPPVDATGGSASSRRDASGTKAEVSVVQDGQLALDDSETRFNGRHETGSKQNAIRTPDAARNAAKPPEEGSGEEQRLH
;
A
#
# COMPACT_ATOMS: atom_id res chain seq x y z
N MET A 1 4.22 -9.68 18.66
CA MET A 1 4.96 -8.52 19.20
C MET A 1 3.96 -7.39 19.36
N SER A 2 3.76 -6.88 20.58
CA SER A 2 2.95 -5.67 20.76
C SER A 2 3.83 -4.48 20.41
N GLU A 3 3.63 -3.92 19.23
CA GLU A 3 4.22 -2.66 18.85
C GLU A 3 3.69 -1.57 19.82
N LEU A 4 4.58 -1.07 20.68
CA LEU A 4 4.20 -0.25 21.84
C LEU A 4 3.54 1.08 21.44
N ASP A 5 3.88 1.61 20.27
CA ASP A 5 3.38 2.86 19.72
C ASP A 5 2.23 2.68 18.72
N LEU A 6 1.75 1.45 18.46
CA LEU A 6 0.65 1.19 17.53
C LEU A 6 -0.59 2.03 17.83
N GLY A 7 -0.87 2.30 19.12
CA GLY A 7 -1.97 3.17 19.52
C GLY A 7 -1.83 4.62 19.00
N LEU A 8 -0.61 5.15 18.97
CA LEU A 8 -0.30 6.46 18.40
C LEU A 8 -0.35 6.42 16.87
N LYS A 9 0.19 5.37 16.24
CA LYS A 9 0.14 5.18 14.78
C LYS A 9 -1.30 5.16 14.27
N VAL A 10 -2.17 4.41 14.94
CA VAL A 10 -3.60 4.36 14.65
C VAL A 10 -4.27 5.73 14.88
N GLY A 11 -3.87 6.46 15.92
CA GLY A 11 -4.36 7.83 16.15
C GLY A 11 -3.94 8.80 15.04
N ALA A 12 -2.68 8.82 14.64
CA ALA A 12 -2.19 9.64 13.54
C ALA A 12 -2.86 9.26 12.21
N ARG A 13 -3.04 7.96 11.95
CA ARG A 13 -3.82 7.46 10.82
C ARG A 13 -5.25 7.99 10.82
N ARG A 14 -5.92 7.95 11.98
CA ARG A 14 -7.29 8.47 12.18
C ARG A 14 -7.35 9.96 11.83
N LEU A 15 -6.37 10.74 12.29
CA LEU A 15 -6.24 12.16 11.96
C LEU A 15 -6.05 12.37 10.45
N PHE A 16 -5.07 11.73 9.82
CA PHE A 16 -4.81 11.90 8.39
C PHE A 16 -6.01 11.50 7.52
N TRP A 17 -6.71 10.42 7.87
CA TRP A 17 -7.90 10.01 7.14
C TRP A 17 -9.06 11.02 7.33
N SER A 18 -9.22 11.60 8.54
CA SER A 18 -10.20 12.68 8.78
C SER A 18 -9.89 13.96 8.00
N MET A 19 -8.61 14.22 7.70
CA MET A 19 -8.17 15.28 6.77
C MET A 19 -8.42 14.92 5.29
N GLY A 20 -8.99 13.74 5.01
CA GLY A 20 -9.30 13.27 3.67
C GLY A 20 -8.17 12.54 2.97
N LEU A 21 -7.06 12.25 3.66
CA LEU A 21 -5.88 11.58 3.10
C LEU A 21 -6.08 10.05 3.01
N SER A 22 -5.30 9.40 2.15
CA SER A 22 -5.13 7.94 2.17
C SER A 22 -3.83 7.63 2.90
N THR A 23 -3.78 6.53 3.66
CA THR A 23 -2.70 6.31 4.62
C THR A 23 -1.94 5.00 4.39
N ARG A 24 -0.67 5.01 4.83
CA ARG A 24 0.15 3.82 5.03
C ARG A 24 0.84 3.89 6.39
N LEU A 25 1.16 2.71 6.90
CA LEU A 25 1.90 2.52 8.14
C LEU A 25 3.23 1.82 7.81
N ASP A 26 4.24 2.10 8.62
CA ASP A 26 5.57 1.47 8.57
C ASP A 26 6.21 1.50 7.18
N VAL A 27 6.30 2.70 6.62
CA VAL A 27 6.96 2.91 5.33
C VAL A 27 8.46 2.98 5.57
N GLU A 28 9.17 1.91 5.20
CA GLU A 28 10.60 1.80 5.40
C GLU A 28 11.41 2.46 4.26
N LEU A 29 12.44 3.21 4.64
CA LEU A 29 13.40 3.84 3.74
C LEU A 29 14.76 3.15 3.89
N ARG A 30 15.25 2.60 2.77
CA ARG A 30 16.50 1.84 2.73
C ARG A 30 17.42 2.33 1.63
N GLY A 31 18.71 2.07 1.78
CA GLY A 31 19.68 2.31 0.73
C GLY A 31 19.52 1.34 -0.42
N PHE A 32 19.68 1.86 -1.64
CA PHE A 32 19.78 1.02 -2.82
C PHE A 32 21.01 0.12 -2.68
N SER A 33 20.79 -1.20 -2.67
CA SER A 33 21.87 -2.18 -2.76
C SER A 33 21.88 -2.78 -4.16
N PRO A 34 22.92 -2.52 -4.97
CA PRO A 34 23.00 -3.13 -6.29
C PRO A 34 22.99 -4.67 -6.18
N PRO A 35 22.50 -5.37 -7.21
CA PRO A 35 22.58 -6.82 -7.25
C PRO A 35 24.04 -7.25 -7.11
N ALA A 36 24.35 -8.02 -6.08
CA ALA A 36 25.72 -8.51 -5.86
C ALA A 36 26.22 -9.30 -7.07
N ASP A 37 27.43 -8.97 -7.53
CA ASP A 37 28.19 -9.80 -8.45
C ASP A 37 28.40 -11.20 -7.86
N THR A 38 28.34 -12.20 -8.73
CA THR A 38 28.38 -13.62 -8.40
C THR A 38 29.55 -13.95 -7.47
N GLY A 39 29.27 -14.38 -6.23
CA GLY A 39 30.27 -14.98 -5.33
C GLY A 39 30.39 -14.35 -3.95
N ARG A 40 29.90 -13.13 -3.71
CA ARG A 40 29.90 -12.51 -2.37
C ARG A 40 28.57 -12.68 -1.65
N ARG A 41 28.65 -13.09 -0.37
CA ARG A 41 27.50 -13.18 0.54
C ARG A 41 26.85 -11.79 0.63
N ARG A 42 25.61 -11.65 0.15
CA ARG A 42 24.87 -10.38 0.16
C ARG A 42 24.80 -9.84 1.58
N LYS A 43 25.32 -8.63 1.81
CA LYS A 43 24.88 -7.83 2.97
C LYS A 43 23.44 -7.41 2.70
N ALA A 44 22.57 -7.50 3.71
CA ALA A 44 21.23 -6.97 3.60
C ALA A 44 21.32 -5.46 3.33
N PRO A 45 20.40 -4.88 2.53
CA PRO A 45 20.34 -3.45 2.33
C PRO A 45 20.26 -2.73 3.67
N GLU A 46 21.06 -1.69 3.84
CA GLU A 46 21.04 -0.87 5.05
C GLU A 46 19.72 -0.10 5.12
N THR A 47 19.03 -0.19 6.27
CA THR A 47 17.82 0.57 6.53
C THR A 47 18.24 1.91 7.13
N TYR A 48 17.84 3.00 6.48
CA TYR A 48 18.16 4.34 6.97
C TYR A 48 17.21 4.71 8.11
N THR A 49 15.91 4.53 7.86
CA THR A 49 14.83 4.99 8.72
C THR A 49 13.50 4.39 8.26
N ASP A 50 12.46 4.54 9.07
CA ASP A 50 11.08 4.25 8.77
C ASP A 50 10.19 5.48 9.03
N LEU A 51 9.00 5.48 8.42
CA LEU A 51 7.92 6.42 8.68
C LEU A 51 6.79 5.66 9.35
N ASP A 52 6.42 6.06 10.56
CA ASP A 52 5.38 5.37 11.32
C ASP A 52 4.01 5.49 10.63
N VAL A 53 3.68 6.70 10.14
CA VAL A 53 2.47 6.93 9.34
C VAL A 53 2.78 7.87 8.17
N LEU A 54 2.36 7.46 6.97
CA LEU A 54 2.37 8.25 5.75
C LEU A 54 0.92 8.60 5.37
N GLY A 55 0.62 9.88 5.15
CA GLY A 55 -0.61 10.38 4.58
C GLY A 55 -0.36 10.92 3.17
N ILE A 56 -1.21 10.54 2.21
CA ILE A 56 -1.19 11.03 0.83
C ILE A 56 -2.51 11.72 0.51
N GLY A 57 -2.40 12.99 0.14
CA GLY A 57 -3.46 13.79 -0.43
C GLY A 57 -3.24 14.02 -1.92
N VAL A 58 -4.34 14.12 -2.68
CA VAL A 58 -4.34 14.41 -4.11
C VAL A 58 -5.35 15.50 -4.37
N THR A 59 -4.89 16.62 -4.90
CA THR A 59 -5.79 17.71 -5.30
C THR A 59 -6.39 17.46 -6.69
N GLY A 60 -7.41 18.23 -7.06
CA GLY A 60 -7.96 18.22 -8.42
C GLY A 60 -6.99 18.63 -9.53
N SER A 61 -5.77 19.09 -9.21
CA SER A 61 -4.69 19.34 -10.17
C SER A 61 -3.70 18.17 -10.29
N TYR A 62 -3.91 17.06 -9.57
CA TYR A 62 -2.95 15.97 -9.35
C TYR A 62 -1.71 16.37 -8.54
N ASN A 63 -1.74 17.50 -7.83
CA ASN A 63 -0.69 17.79 -6.87
C ASN A 63 -0.83 16.81 -5.71
N LEU A 64 0.27 16.14 -5.39
CA LEU A 64 0.35 15.30 -4.21
C LEU A 64 0.70 16.17 -3.00
N SER A 65 -0.03 15.99 -1.90
CA SER A 65 0.44 16.40 -0.59
C SER A 65 0.89 15.16 0.18
N VAL A 66 2.05 15.24 0.82
CA VAL A 66 2.68 14.16 1.55
C VAL A 66 2.82 14.57 3.00
N GLU A 67 2.08 13.88 3.87
CA GLU A 67 2.14 14.06 5.32
C GLU A 67 2.89 12.90 5.96
N ILE A 68 3.80 13.16 6.89
CA ILE A 68 4.45 12.09 7.67
C ILE A 68 4.24 12.29 9.16
N ALA A 69 4.07 11.20 9.89
CA ALA A 69 4.09 11.22 11.35
C ALA A 69 5.14 10.26 11.90
N ASP A 70 5.89 10.73 12.91
CA ASP A 70 6.73 9.92 13.80
C ASP A 70 6.03 9.79 15.14
N CYS A 71 5.74 8.57 15.55
CA CYS A 71 5.01 8.21 16.75
C CYS A 71 5.98 7.68 17.80
N LYS A 72 6.03 8.29 18.99
CA LYS A 72 6.91 7.82 20.08
C LYS A 72 6.21 7.87 21.43
N THR A 73 6.27 6.74 22.15
CA THR A 73 5.76 6.60 23.52
C THR A 73 6.76 7.07 24.57
N THR A 74 8.05 7.12 24.24
CA THR A 74 9.09 7.52 25.20
C THR A 74 9.04 9.03 25.50
N ARG A 75 9.53 9.45 26.68
CA ARG A 75 9.63 10.87 27.09
C ARG A 75 10.92 11.56 26.67
N ARG A 76 11.97 10.78 26.36
CA ARG A 76 13.32 11.33 26.12
C ARG A 76 13.45 11.88 24.70
N ASP A 77 14.50 12.67 24.50
CA ASP A 77 15.04 13.00 23.18
C ASP A 77 14.09 13.71 22.21
N SER A 78 13.16 14.52 22.71
CA SER A 78 12.24 15.28 21.85
C SER A 78 12.97 16.23 20.91
N THR A 79 13.99 16.94 21.39
CA THR A 79 14.76 17.91 20.58
C THR A 79 15.50 17.25 19.41
N SER A 80 16.24 16.16 19.67
CA SER A 80 16.95 15.43 18.62
C SER A 80 15.98 14.76 17.65
N ARG A 81 14.81 14.29 18.16
CA ARG A 81 13.77 13.71 17.30
C ARG A 81 13.15 14.74 16.34
N VAL A 82 13.01 15.99 16.76
CA VAL A 82 12.55 17.07 15.86
C VAL A 82 13.54 17.30 14.72
N PHE A 83 14.85 17.39 15.00
CA PHE A 83 15.87 17.50 13.95
C PHE A 83 15.85 16.32 12.98
N TRP A 84 15.78 15.10 13.54
CA TRP A 84 15.68 13.88 12.74
C TRP A 84 14.44 13.90 11.84
N LEU A 85 13.27 14.23 12.39
CA LEU A 85 12.02 14.22 11.63
C LEU A 85 12.02 15.26 10.51
N ARG A 86 12.60 16.45 10.74
CA ARG A 86 12.78 17.45 9.67
C ARG A 86 13.67 16.90 8.55
N GLY A 87 14.80 16.28 8.89
CA GLY A 87 15.69 15.67 7.90
C GLY A 87 15.01 14.56 7.10
N VAL A 88 14.18 13.74 7.75
CA VAL A 88 13.36 12.72 7.08
C VAL A 88 12.30 13.36 6.17
N ALA A 89 11.65 14.43 6.60
CA ALA A 89 10.69 15.18 5.77
C ALA A 89 11.36 15.74 4.51
N ASP A 90 12.55 16.34 4.65
CA ASP A 90 13.34 16.85 3.52
C ASP A 90 13.74 15.73 2.55
N LEU A 91 14.25 14.61 3.07
CA LEU A 91 14.68 13.47 2.27
C LEU A 91 13.52 12.85 1.49
N PHE A 92 12.36 12.68 2.12
CA PHE A 92 11.19 12.05 1.51
C PHE A 92 10.36 13.02 0.66
N GLY A 93 10.57 14.34 0.81
CA GLY A 93 9.76 15.37 0.18
C GLY A 93 8.36 15.48 0.79
N ALA A 94 8.27 15.42 2.13
CA ALA A 94 7.02 15.61 2.86
C ALA A 94 6.68 17.11 3.00
N ASP A 95 5.42 17.46 2.77
CA ASP A 95 4.89 18.82 2.87
C ASP A 95 4.69 19.23 4.34
N HIS A 96 4.17 18.31 5.17
CA HIS A 96 4.15 18.48 6.62
C HIS A 96 4.61 17.24 7.39
N ALA A 97 5.13 17.50 8.59
CA ALA A 97 5.70 16.49 9.46
C ALA A 97 5.16 16.65 10.88
N TYR A 98 4.69 15.53 11.45
CA TYR A 98 4.04 15.47 12.75
C TYR A 98 4.85 14.62 13.73
N LEU A 99 5.29 15.22 14.83
CA LEU A 99 5.87 14.48 15.96
C LEU A 99 4.75 14.14 16.95
N VAL A 100 4.27 12.91 16.89
CA VAL A 100 3.17 12.40 17.72
C VAL A 100 3.73 11.72 18.97
N ARG A 101 3.31 12.17 20.15
CA ARG A 101 3.86 11.70 21.43
C ARG A 101 2.78 11.22 22.38
N GLU A 102 3.10 10.18 23.14
CA GLU A 102 2.23 9.77 24.26
C GLU A 102 2.21 10.82 25.37
N HIS A 103 3.34 11.48 25.59
CA HIS A 103 3.54 12.44 26.66
C HIS A 103 3.82 13.85 26.14
N ASP A 104 3.70 14.83 27.04
CA ASP A 104 4.05 16.22 26.75
C ASP A 104 5.52 16.39 26.33
N VAL A 105 5.73 17.41 25.52
CA VAL A 105 7.04 17.81 25.01
C VAL A 105 7.43 19.14 25.64
N THR A 106 8.69 19.28 26.04
CA THR A 106 9.24 20.50 26.65
C THR A 106 9.06 21.73 25.75
N ASP A 107 8.93 22.91 26.35
CA ASP A 107 8.78 24.19 25.61
C ASP A 107 9.93 24.46 24.63
N ALA A 108 11.16 24.13 25.02
CA ALA A 108 12.32 24.27 24.14
C ALA A 108 12.19 23.43 22.86
N ALA A 109 11.72 22.19 22.98
CA ALA A 109 11.49 21.31 21.84
C ALA A 109 10.28 21.76 21.00
N ARG A 110 9.21 22.30 21.61
CA ARG A 110 8.09 22.92 20.87
C ARG A 110 8.56 24.14 20.07
N GLN A 111 9.34 25.03 20.68
CA GLN A 111 9.92 26.19 20.02
C GLN A 111 10.81 25.79 18.84
N LEU A 112 11.66 24.77 19.01
CA LEU A 112 12.47 24.22 17.93
C LEU A 112 11.60 23.66 16.81
N ALA A 113 10.57 22.87 17.14
CA ALA A 113 9.67 22.27 16.17
C ALA A 113 8.95 23.33 15.32
N THR A 114 8.46 24.41 15.94
CA THR A 114 7.88 25.55 15.21
C THR A 114 8.88 26.16 14.23
N ARG A 115 10.14 26.33 14.61
CA ARG A 115 11.19 26.87 13.71
C ARG A 115 11.50 25.94 12.54
N LEU A 116 11.38 24.63 12.73
CA LEU A 116 11.65 23.62 11.70
C LEU A 116 10.40 23.19 10.92
N GLY A 117 9.24 23.82 11.15
CA GLY A 117 7.99 23.46 10.49
C GLY A 117 7.50 22.05 10.84
N VAL A 118 7.79 21.58 12.05
CA VAL A 118 7.32 20.29 12.60
C VAL A 118 6.17 20.56 13.57
N THR A 119 5.04 19.89 13.37
CA THR A 119 3.89 19.97 14.28
C THR A 119 4.05 18.95 15.39
N VAL A 120 4.07 19.39 16.65
CA VAL A 120 4.18 18.50 17.81
C VAL A 120 2.79 18.21 18.37
N LEU A 121 2.41 16.94 18.40
CA LEU A 121 1.10 16.45 18.86
C LEU A 121 1.25 15.44 20.00
N PRO A 122 1.35 15.88 21.27
CA PRO A 122 1.08 15.01 22.40
C PRO A 122 -0.35 14.44 22.32
N SER A 123 -0.60 13.34 23.02
CA SER A 123 -1.89 12.64 22.93
C SER A 123 -3.13 13.52 23.16
N PRO A 124 -3.14 14.48 24.12
CA PRO A 124 -4.26 15.42 24.25
C PRO A 124 -4.43 16.35 23.04
N ASP A 125 -3.34 16.80 22.42
CA ASP A 125 -3.37 17.70 21.26
C ASP A 125 -3.78 16.92 19.99
N LEU A 126 -3.34 15.67 19.85
CA LEU A 126 -3.80 14.76 18.79
C LEU A 126 -5.31 14.54 18.86
N ALA A 127 -5.85 14.26 20.05
CA ALA A 127 -7.29 14.07 20.25
C ALA A 127 -8.07 15.35 19.88
N ARG A 128 -7.62 16.53 20.34
CA ARG A 128 -8.26 17.80 19.97
C ARG A 128 -8.21 18.07 18.47
N MET A 129 -7.11 17.73 17.80
CA MET A 129 -6.97 17.91 16.36
C MET A 129 -7.92 16.97 15.60
N GLN A 130 -8.05 15.71 16.05
CA GLN A 130 -9.05 14.78 15.52
C GLN A 130 -10.47 15.32 15.72
N ASP A 131 -10.79 15.89 16.88
CA ASP A 131 -12.10 16.47 17.15
C ASP A 131 -12.42 17.65 16.21
N HIS A 132 -11.42 18.47 15.86
CA HIS A 132 -11.59 19.58 14.92
C HIS A 132 -11.88 19.12 13.49
N HIS A 133 -11.24 18.04 13.03
CA HIS A 133 -11.51 17.47 11.71
C HIS A 133 -12.77 16.59 11.69
N GLY A 134 -13.24 16.18 12.87
CA GLY A 134 -14.33 15.23 13.04
C GLY A 134 -13.86 13.77 12.94
N PRO A 135 -14.63 12.83 13.50
CA PRO A 135 -14.25 11.43 13.45
C PRO A 135 -14.29 10.93 12.00
N PRO A 136 -13.29 10.17 11.54
CA PRO A 136 -13.33 9.58 10.19
C PRO A 136 -14.45 8.54 10.07
N VAL A 137 -14.96 8.06 11.19
CA VAL A 137 -16.04 7.09 11.26
C VAL A 137 -17.03 7.57 12.30
N GLN A 138 -18.28 7.83 11.90
CA GLN A 138 -19.34 8.25 12.82
C GLN A 138 -19.81 7.11 13.74
N ASP A 139 -19.74 5.87 13.26
CA ASP A 139 -20.17 4.66 13.96
C ASP A 139 -19.01 3.65 14.01
N GLU A 140 -18.46 3.42 15.21
CA GLU A 140 -17.37 2.46 15.43
C GLU A 140 -17.76 1.00 15.11
N SER A 141 -19.06 0.71 14.94
CA SER A 141 -19.53 -0.59 14.43
C SER A 141 -19.55 -0.68 12.90
N SER A 142 -19.33 0.43 12.19
CA SER A 142 -19.29 0.47 10.74
C SER A 142 -18.08 -0.29 10.18
N ALA A 143 -18.19 -0.73 8.94
CA ALA A 143 -17.11 -1.44 8.26
C ALA A 143 -15.83 -0.59 8.11
N LEU A 144 -15.94 0.75 8.15
CA LEU A 144 -14.79 1.67 8.05
C LEU A 144 -13.90 1.61 9.30
N ALA A 145 -14.44 1.22 10.45
CA ALA A 145 -13.70 1.12 11.71
C ALA A 145 -12.51 0.14 11.62
N ILE A 146 -12.52 -0.78 10.64
CA ILE A 146 -11.42 -1.73 10.41
C ILE A 146 -10.06 -1.07 10.18
N LEU A 147 -10.03 0.16 9.65
CA LEU A 147 -8.80 0.92 9.44
C LEU A 147 -8.21 1.50 10.73
N PHE A 148 -9.04 1.58 11.79
CA PHE A 148 -8.73 2.27 13.03
C PHE A 148 -8.81 1.35 14.26
N ASP A 149 -9.30 0.13 14.11
CA ASP A 149 -9.24 -0.89 15.15
C ASP A 149 -7.80 -1.40 15.29
N ARG A 150 -7.21 -1.25 16.48
CA ARG A 150 -5.81 -1.61 16.74
C ARG A 150 -5.50 -3.07 16.42
N SER A 151 -6.42 -3.99 16.73
CA SER A 151 -6.20 -5.41 16.47
C SER A 151 -6.22 -5.71 14.97
N LYS A 152 -7.15 -5.12 14.23
CA LYS A 152 -7.26 -5.28 12.77
C LYS A 152 -6.10 -4.63 12.02
N VAL A 153 -5.62 -3.50 12.51
CA VAL A 153 -4.42 -2.86 11.97
C VAL A 153 -3.18 -3.73 12.22
N ALA A 154 -3.00 -4.28 13.42
CA ALA A 154 -1.91 -5.22 13.70
C ALA A 154 -1.99 -6.47 12.81
N ASP A 155 -3.18 -7.06 12.65
CA ASP A 155 -3.41 -8.20 11.76
C ASP A 155 -3.04 -7.86 10.30
N HIS A 156 -3.39 -6.65 9.84
CA HIS A 156 -3.07 -6.16 8.51
C HIS A 156 -1.57 -5.99 8.29
N LEU A 157 -0.84 -5.41 9.26
CA LEU A 157 0.61 -5.27 9.19
C LEU A 157 1.31 -6.64 9.18
N ALA A 158 0.81 -7.58 9.99
CA ALA A 158 1.34 -8.94 10.05
C ALA A 158 0.98 -9.80 8.84
N ALA A 159 -0.07 -9.44 8.09
CA ALA A 159 -0.63 -10.26 7.00
C ALA A 159 0.40 -10.70 5.96
N PHE A 160 1.44 -9.90 5.72
CA PHE A 160 2.44 -10.16 4.68
C PHE A 160 3.71 -10.86 5.19
N ASN A 161 3.87 -11.03 6.51
CA ASN A 161 5.11 -11.55 7.11
C ASN A 161 5.34 -13.04 6.84
N ASP A 162 4.25 -13.81 6.78
CA ASP A 162 4.29 -15.29 6.65
C ASP A 162 4.03 -15.76 5.21
N LEU A 163 4.12 -14.85 4.24
CA LEU A 163 3.96 -15.20 2.84
C LEU A 163 5.14 -16.03 2.32
N ASP A 164 4.89 -16.77 1.24
CA ASP A 164 5.89 -17.63 0.59
C ASP A 164 7.17 -16.82 0.27
N ARG A 165 8.34 -17.35 0.64
CA ARG A 165 9.65 -16.73 0.37
C ARG A 165 9.88 -16.45 -1.11
N ARG A 166 9.20 -17.15 -2.02
CA ARG A 166 9.23 -16.89 -3.47
C ARG A 166 8.62 -15.53 -3.84
N LEU A 167 7.74 -14.98 -2.98
CA LEU A 167 7.21 -13.63 -3.10
C LEU A 167 8.15 -12.55 -2.53
N LYS A 168 9.30 -12.92 -1.95
CA LYS A 168 10.20 -11.97 -1.27
C LYS A 168 10.57 -10.76 -2.14
N ARG A 169 10.87 -10.95 -3.43
CA ARG A 169 11.22 -9.83 -4.33
C ARG A 169 10.06 -8.87 -4.57
N LEU A 170 8.83 -9.35 -4.54
CA LEU A 170 7.64 -8.51 -4.66
C LEU A 170 7.36 -7.77 -3.35
N LEU A 171 7.56 -8.45 -2.21
CA LEU A 171 7.42 -7.86 -0.88
C LEU A 171 8.49 -6.79 -0.62
N ASP A 172 9.74 -7.06 -1.00
CA ASP A 172 10.84 -6.09 -0.93
C ASP A 172 10.54 -4.85 -1.78
N TYR A 173 9.98 -5.03 -2.99
CA TYR A 173 9.56 -3.91 -3.83
C TYR A 173 8.43 -3.09 -3.18
N ARG A 174 7.40 -3.76 -2.68
CA ARG A 174 6.26 -3.14 -2.00
C ARG A 174 6.71 -2.32 -0.79
N GLN A 175 7.57 -2.89 0.04
CA GLN A 175 7.95 -2.33 1.33
C GLN A 175 9.07 -1.29 1.20
N PHE A 176 9.98 -1.46 0.23
CA PHE A 176 11.21 -0.66 0.12
C PHE A 176 11.38 -0.05 -1.28
N ASP A 177 11.57 -0.89 -2.31
CA ASP A 177 12.13 -0.39 -3.57
C ASP A 177 11.23 0.65 -4.24
N TYR A 178 9.91 0.53 -4.07
CA TYR A 178 8.95 1.52 -4.56
C TYR A 178 9.26 2.96 -4.09
N TRP A 179 9.66 3.12 -2.82
CA TRP A 179 9.90 4.41 -2.19
C TRP A 179 11.27 4.99 -2.54
N VAL A 180 12.21 4.13 -2.93
CA VAL A 180 13.60 4.51 -3.23
C VAL A 180 13.79 4.74 -4.73
N TYR A 181 13.07 4.00 -5.57
CA TYR A 181 13.16 4.15 -7.02
C TYR A 181 12.72 5.54 -7.47
N GLU A 182 13.40 6.02 -8.51
CA GLU A 182 12.96 7.21 -9.23
C GLU A 182 11.50 7.01 -9.68
N GLN A 183 10.66 8.01 -9.39
CA GLN A 183 9.20 7.89 -9.50
C GLN A 183 8.75 7.41 -10.89
N HIS A 184 9.48 7.83 -11.94
CA HIS A 184 9.18 7.48 -13.32
C HIS A 184 9.40 6.00 -13.67
N ARG A 185 10.18 5.27 -12.87
CA ARG A 185 10.45 3.84 -13.07
C ARG A 185 9.32 2.97 -12.53
N ASN A 186 8.62 3.41 -11.48
CA ASN A 186 7.61 2.62 -10.77
C ASN A 186 6.47 2.08 -11.66
N PRO A 187 5.96 2.81 -12.68
CA PRO A 187 4.96 2.26 -13.62
C PRO A 187 5.40 1.01 -14.37
N MET A 188 6.71 0.82 -14.59
CA MET A 188 7.27 -0.37 -15.24
C MET A 188 7.76 -1.39 -14.22
N GLN A 189 8.44 -0.93 -13.17
CA GLN A 189 9.01 -1.82 -12.15
C GLN A 189 7.91 -2.60 -11.43
N LEU A 190 6.80 -1.97 -11.06
CA LEU A 190 5.69 -2.69 -10.40
C LEU A 190 5.18 -3.84 -11.26
N VAL A 191 4.96 -3.59 -12.56
CA VAL A 191 4.50 -4.61 -13.51
C VAL A 191 5.50 -5.76 -13.62
N ALA A 192 6.79 -5.45 -13.70
CA ALA A 192 7.85 -6.46 -13.76
C ALA A 192 7.91 -7.32 -12.48
N HIS A 193 7.86 -6.70 -11.29
CA HIS A 193 7.88 -7.41 -10.02
C HIS A 193 6.64 -8.31 -9.84
N VAL A 194 5.44 -7.82 -10.21
CA VAL A 194 4.20 -8.61 -10.14
C VAL A 194 4.22 -9.76 -11.15
N ALA A 195 4.61 -9.49 -12.40
CA ALA A 195 4.72 -10.52 -13.43
C ALA A 195 5.72 -11.63 -13.05
N GLY A 196 6.84 -11.27 -12.41
CA GLY A 196 7.83 -12.22 -11.90
C GLY A 196 7.32 -13.10 -10.75
N ALA A 197 6.32 -12.63 -10.00
CA ALA A 197 5.71 -13.35 -8.88
C ALA A 197 4.42 -14.11 -9.25
N ARG A 198 3.92 -13.97 -10.48
CA ARG A 198 2.57 -14.41 -10.90
C ARG A 198 2.24 -15.87 -10.57
N SER A 199 3.21 -16.79 -10.72
CA SER A 199 3.02 -18.22 -10.49
C SER A 199 2.87 -18.60 -9.02
N HIS A 200 3.09 -17.65 -8.11
CA HIS A 200 3.00 -17.83 -6.66
C HIS A 200 1.85 -17.04 -6.06
N LEU A 201 1.14 -16.24 -6.87
CA LEU A 201 -0.05 -15.51 -6.48
C LEU A 201 -1.27 -16.37 -6.78
N ASP A 202 -2.22 -16.39 -5.84
CA ASP A 202 -3.45 -17.20 -5.92
C ASP A 202 -4.64 -16.32 -5.50
N PRO A 203 -5.60 -16.04 -6.39
CA PRO A 203 -6.75 -15.19 -6.08
C PRO A 203 -7.75 -15.83 -5.11
N ARG A 204 -7.60 -17.11 -4.77
CA ARG A 204 -8.39 -17.79 -3.75
C ARG A 204 -7.86 -17.50 -2.34
N ASN A 205 -6.57 -17.16 -2.22
CA ASN A 205 -5.97 -16.75 -0.96
C ASN A 205 -6.30 -15.27 -0.67
N PRO A 206 -7.05 -14.95 0.41
CA PRO A 206 -7.42 -13.57 0.73
C PRO A 206 -6.21 -12.65 0.99
N ILE A 207 -5.10 -13.18 1.50
CA ILE A 207 -3.88 -12.40 1.74
C ILE A 207 -3.18 -12.06 0.43
N HIS A 208 -3.20 -12.96 -0.56
CA HIS A 208 -2.69 -12.65 -1.90
C HIS A 208 -3.56 -11.57 -2.58
N VAL A 209 -4.89 -11.62 -2.38
CA VAL A 209 -5.80 -10.57 -2.86
C VAL A 209 -5.52 -9.23 -2.15
N ALA A 210 -5.26 -9.25 -0.85
CA ALA A 210 -4.84 -8.07 -0.11
C ALA A 210 -3.53 -7.51 -0.67
N LEU A 211 -2.51 -8.35 -0.89
CA LEU A 211 -1.24 -7.93 -1.49
C LEU A 211 -1.43 -7.32 -2.88
N PHE A 212 -2.31 -7.90 -3.71
CA PHE A 212 -2.63 -7.37 -5.03
C PHE A 212 -3.32 -5.99 -4.97
N LEU A 213 -4.28 -5.79 -4.06
CA LEU A 213 -4.93 -4.50 -3.86
C LEU A 213 -3.94 -3.46 -3.31
N ASP A 214 -3.07 -3.88 -2.39
CA ASP A 214 -2.01 -3.05 -1.83
C ASP A 214 -1.03 -2.54 -2.89
N LEU A 215 -0.65 -3.41 -3.83
CA LEU A 215 0.16 -3.06 -5.02
C LEU A 215 -0.63 -2.20 -6.01
N SER A 216 -1.94 -2.41 -6.12
CA SER A 216 -2.81 -1.56 -6.95
C SER A 216 -2.88 -0.13 -6.42
N TRP A 217 -2.81 0.06 -5.09
CA TRP A 217 -2.67 1.39 -4.48
C TRP A 217 -1.35 2.05 -4.88
N LEU A 218 -0.23 1.32 -4.80
CA LEU A 218 1.10 1.82 -5.23
C LEU A 218 1.13 2.16 -6.72
N TYR A 219 0.46 1.35 -7.53
CA TYR A 219 0.34 1.60 -8.95
C TYR A 219 -0.50 2.85 -9.23
N LEU A 220 -1.65 3.00 -8.56
CA LEU A 220 -2.49 4.18 -8.68
C LEU A 220 -1.72 5.46 -8.29
N LEU A 221 -0.94 5.43 -7.20
CA LEU A 221 -0.08 6.54 -6.83
C LEU A 221 0.96 6.88 -7.91
N SER A 222 1.55 5.86 -8.55
CA SER A 222 2.49 6.06 -9.68
C SER A 222 1.78 6.67 -10.88
N LEU A 223 0.58 6.21 -11.19
CA LEU A 223 -0.24 6.74 -12.27
C LEU A 223 -0.69 8.18 -12.00
N ILE A 224 -0.97 8.55 -10.75
CA ILE A 224 -1.30 9.94 -10.38
C ILE A 224 -0.10 10.86 -10.70
N ARG A 225 1.12 10.48 -10.33
CA ARG A 225 2.35 11.23 -10.63
C ARG A 225 2.58 11.37 -12.14
N LEU A 226 2.42 10.28 -12.87
CA LEU A 226 2.51 10.25 -14.32
C LEU A 226 1.46 11.18 -14.96
N THR A 227 0.22 11.08 -14.48
CA THR A 227 -0.92 11.89 -14.95
C THR A 227 -0.69 13.38 -14.68
N ALA A 228 -0.10 13.73 -13.53
CA ALA A 228 0.31 15.10 -13.21
C ALA A 228 1.32 15.63 -14.24
N HIS A 229 2.35 14.86 -14.57
CA HIS A 229 3.35 15.22 -15.57
C HIS A 229 2.75 15.42 -16.97
N VAL A 230 1.89 14.49 -17.41
CA VAL A 230 1.23 14.60 -18.72
C VAL A 230 0.32 15.83 -18.74
N ARG A 231 -0.41 16.10 -17.66
CA ARG A 231 -1.28 17.28 -17.56
C ARG A 231 -0.50 18.59 -17.57
N SER A 232 0.68 18.65 -16.96
CA SER A 232 1.43 19.91 -16.83
C SER A 232 2.01 20.42 -18.14
N ALA A 233 2.36 19.53 -19.08
CA ALA A 233 3.10 19.90 -20.29
C ALA A 233 2.60 19.26 -21.61
N PHE A 234 1.75 18.23 -21.55
CA PHE A 234 1.44 17.37 -22.70
C PHE A 234 -0.06 17.16 -22.93
N LEU A 235 -0.89 18.16 -22.63
CA LEU A 235 -2.35 18.05 -22.85
C LEU A 235 -2.72 17.84 -24.33
N GLY A 236 -1.96 18.43 -25.25
CA GLY A 236 -2.17 18.26 -26.70
C GLY A 236 -1.65 16.93 -27.26
N ASP A 237 -0.68 16.31 -26.58
CA ASP A 237 -0.11 15.01 -26.97
C ASP A 237 0.21 14.15 -25.73
N PRO A 238 -0.83 13.55 -25.12
CA PRO A 238 -0.64 12.70 -23.95
C PRO A 238 0.22 11.45 -24.20
N ASP A 239 0.30 10.99 -25.45
CA ASP A 239 1.13 9.85 -25.82
C ASP A 239 2.60 10.20 -25.67
N ARG A 240 3.04 11.34 -26.24
CA ARG A 240 4.41 11.82 -26.08
C ARG A 240 4.77 12.03 -24.61
N GLY A 241 3.90 12.69 -23.84
CA GLY A 241 4.13 12.93 -22.41
C GLY A 241 4.27 11.64 -21.60
N LEU A 242 3.48 10.62 -21.94
CA LEU A 242 3.60 9.29 -21.32
C LEU A 242 4.94 8.63 -21.66
N GLN A 243 5.37 8.65 -22.93
CA GLN A 243 6.68 8.12 -23.32
C GLN A 243 7.81 8.84 -22.60
N GLU A 244 7.79 10.18 -22.58
CA GLU A 244 8.82 10.97 -21.91
C GLU A 244 8.86 10.65 -20.42
N TYR A 245 7.71 10.56 -19.76
CA TYR A 245 7.67 10.20 -18.34
C TYR A 245 8.32 8.85 -18.09
N ILE A 246 7.88 7.76 -18.73
CA ILE A 246 8.36 6.41 -18.38
C ILE A 246 9.86 6.21 -18.62
N PHE A 247 10.49 7.01 -19.48
CA PHE A 247 11.94 6.98 -19.68
C PHE A 247 12.71 8.02 -18.86
N GLY A 248 12.04 8.87 -18.08
CA GLY A 248 12.68 9.86 -17.22
C GLY A 248 13.09 11.14 -17.96
N GLY A 249 12.39 11.48 -19.03
CA GLY A 249 12.52 12.74 -19.77
C GLY A 249 12.83 12.58 -21.27
N PRO A 250 12.86 13.70 -22.00
CA PRO A 250 13.03 13.71 -23.45
C PRO A 250 14.38 13.14 -23.92
N THR A 251 15.46 13.41 -23.18
CA THR A 251 16.81 12.90 -23.50
C THR A 251 16.85 11.37 -23.47
N ASN A 252 16.40 10.78 -22.37
CA ASN A 252 16.39 9.32 -22.22
C ASN A 252 15.45 8.65 -23.23
N LEU A 253 14.30 9.26 -23.53
CA LEU A 253 13.42 8.75 -24.59
C LEU A 253 14.13 8.77 -25.95
N TYR A 254 14.82 9.86 -26.30
CA TYR A 254 15.59 9.94 -27.53
C TYR A 254 16.68 8.85 -27.58
N GLU A 255 17.46 8.68 -26.52
CA GLU A 255 18.49 7.64 -26.43
C GLU A 255 17.91 6.23 -26.61
N LYS A 256 16.75 5.95 -26.01
CA LYS A 256 16.05 4.66 -26.18
C LYS A 256 15.58 4.44 -27.61
N GLN A 257 15.05 5.48 -28.25
CA GLN A 257 14.64 5.42 -29.65
C GLN A 257 15.83 5.21 -30.60
N GLN A 258 16.97 5.89 -30.36
CA GLN A 258 18.19 5.68 -31.15
C GLN A 258 18.74 4.27 -30.95
N THR A 259 18.79 3.79 -29.71
CA THR A 259 19.25 2.43 -29.40
C THR A 259 18.39 1.39 -30.11
N ALA A 260 17.06 1.54 -30.09
CA ALA A 260 16.16 0.63 -30.78
C ALA A 260 16.37 0.63 -32.30
N ARG A 261 16.56 1.81 -32.91
CA ARG A 261 16.87 1.92 -34.36
C ARG A 261 18.20 1.28 -34.71
N LEU A 262 19.24 1.49 -33.90
CA LEU A 262 20.54 0.87 -34.11
C LEU A 262 20.46 -0.65 -33.99
N LEU A 263 19.78 -1.17 -32.97
CA LEU A 263 19.57 -2.62 -32.82
C LEU A 263 18.77 -3.20 -33.98
N GLN A 264 17.76 -2.49 -34.50
CA GLN A 264 17.01 -2.90 -35.68
C GLN A 264 17.89 -2.94 -36.94
N SER A 265 18.82 -1.99 -37.10
CA SER A 265 19.73 -1.95 -38.25
C SER A 265 20.80 -3.05 -38.26
N VAL A 266 21.12 -3.61 -37.10
CA VAL A 266 22.11 -4.70 -36.94
C VAL A 266 21.43 -6.07 -36.83
N GLY A 267 20.11 -6.09 -36.58
CA GLY A 267 19.33 -7.32 -36.51
C GLY A 267 19.16 -8.00 -37.88
N PRO A 268 18.83 -9.31 -37.90
CA PRO A 268 18.42 -10.01 -39.11
C PRO A 268 17.29 -9.28 -39.85
N GLU A 269 17.24 -9.35 -41.20
CA GLU A 269 16.18 -8.69 -42.00
C GLU A 269 14.75 -9.15 -41.63
N ASP A 270 14.63 -10.35 -41.08
CA ASP A 270 13.42 -10.99 -40.58
C ASP A 270 13.14 -10.71 -39.10
N ALA A 271 13.96 -9.92 -38.42
CA ALA A 271 13.74 -9.53 -37.03
C ALA A 271 12.53 -8.60 -36.92
N LYS A 272 11.57 -9.00 -36.08
CA LYS A 272 10.41 -8.16 -35.72
C LYS A 272 10.87 -6.78 -35.25
N ASP A 273 10.09 -5.76 -35.64
CA ASP A 273 10.32 -4.37 -35.27
C ASP A 273 10.51 -4.23 -33.75
N LEU A 274 11.70 -3.80 -33.35
CA LEU A 274 12.11 -3.62 -31.96
C LEU A 274 11.43 -2.40 -31.36
N ASN A 275 10.23 -2.61 -30.81
CA ASN A 275 9.53 -1.57 -30.07
C ASN A 275 10.22 -1.32 -28.71
N HIS A 276 10.75 -0.12 -28.53
CA HIS A 276 11.34 0.34 -27.26
C HIS A 276 10.31 0.44 -26.11
N LEU A 277 9.02 0.48 -26.43
CA LEU A 277 7.94 0.57 -25.45
C LEU A 277 7.53 -0.80 -24.91
N PRO A 278 7.02 -0.88 -23.67
CA PRO A 278 6.57 -2.14 -23.10
C PRO A 278 5.38 -2.73 -23.89
N PRO A 279 5.21 -4.06 -23.93
CA PRO A 279 4.13 -4.70 -24.69
C PRO A 279 2.71 -4.25 -24.32
N TYR A 280 2.52 -3.78 -23.08
CA TYR A 280 1.25 -3.28 -22.54
C TYR A 280 1.08 -1.75 -22.68
N TYR A 281 1.96 -1.06 -23.42
CA TYR A 281 1.97 0.41 -23.50
C TYR A 281 0.64 1.01 -23.97
N SER A 282 0.00 0.39 -24.97
CA SER A 282 -1.30 0.87 -25.50
C SER A 282 -2.40 0.88 -24.42
N GLN A 283 -2.42 -0.14 -23.57
CA GLN A 283 -3.36 -0.28 -22.46
C GLN A 283 -3.04 0.73 -21.34
N LEU A 284 -1.75 0.96 -21.07
CA LEU A 284 -1.30 1.97 -20.11
C LEU A 284 -1.72 3.37 -20.56
N ARG A 285 -1.55 3.68 -21.85
CA ARG A 285 -1.99 4.94 -22.43
C ARG A 285 -3.48 5.17 -22.27
N GLU A 286 -4.29 4.16 -22.58
CA GLU A 286 -5.74 4.25 -22.42
C GLU A 286 -6.13 4.52 -20.95
N LEU A 287 -5.50 3.80 -20.01
CA LEU A 287 -5.71 4.00 -18.58
C LEU A 287 -5.34 5.42 -18.15
N VAL A 288 -4.18 5.92 -18.55
CA VAL A 288 -3.71 7.29 -18.23
C VAL A 288 -4.68 8.34 -18.79
N VAL A 289 -5.14 8.20 -20.03
CA VAL A 289 -6.12 9.13 -20.62
C VAL A 289 -7.45 9.09 -19.88
N ARG A 290 -7.87 7.92 -19.38
CA ARG A 290 -9.08 7.81 -18.55
C ARG A 290 -8.90 8.50 -17.21
N LEU A 291 -7.76 8.31 -16.56
CA LEU A 291 -7.42 8.98 -15.31
C LEU A 291 -7.36 10.49 -15.50
N LEU A 292 -6.63 11.00 -16.50
CA LEU A 292 -6.52 12.43 -16.85
C LEU A 292 -7.87 13.16 -16.84
N ARG A 293 -8.93 12.51 -17.33
CA ARG A 293 -10.30 13.06 -17.44
C ARG A 293 -11.08 13.09 -16.12
N ARG A 294 -10.54 12.54 -15.02
CA ARG A 294 -11.23 12.32 -13.74
C ARG A 294 -10.37 12.72 -12.52
N PRO A 295 -9.81 13.95 -12.50
CA PRO A 295 -8.92 14.36 -11.41
C PRO A 295 -9.58 14.36 -10.03
N GLY A 296 -10.85 14.76 -9.95
CA GLY A 296 -11.58 14.87 -8.67
C GLY A 296 -11.81 13.54 -7.97
N GLN A 297 -11.63 12.41 -8.65
CA GLN A 297 -11.88 11.08 -8.11
C GLN A 297 -10.62 10.41 -7.53
N MET A 298 -9.43 10.98 -7.73
CA MET A 298 -8.17 10.30 -7.40
C MET A 298 -7.97 10.08 -5.90
N GLN A 299 -8.33 11.07 -5.08
CA GLN A 299 -8.23 10.94 -3.63
C GLN A 299 -9.14 9.84 -3.09
N THR A 300 -10.40 9.84 -3.54
CA THR A 300 -11.38 8.80 -3.18
C THR A 300 -10.92 7.43 -3.67
N ALA A 301 -10.36 7.34 -4.88
CA ALA A 301 -9.83 6.10 -5.44
C ALA A 301 -8.71 5.50 -4.56
N LEU A 302 -7.75 6.31 -4.08
CA LEU A 302 -6.71 5.83 -3.16
C LEU A 302 -7.32 5.27 -1.85
N ARG A 303 -8.23 6.01 -1.22
CA ARG A 303 -8.92 5.57 0.01
C ARG A 303 -9.74 4.29 -0.20
N TYR A 304 -10.31 4.11 -1.40
CA TYR A 304 -11.05 2.91 -1.77
C TYR A 304 -10.15 1.69 -1.88
N VAL A 305 -8.98 1.82 -2.50
CA VAL A 305 -8.02 0.69 -2.57
C VAL A 305 -7.50 0.35 -1.18
N GLU A 306 -7.18 1.36 -0.36
CA GLU A 306 -6.73 1.18 1.02
C GLU A 306 -7.74 0.37 1.84
N LEU A 307 -9.01 0.76 1.80
CA LEU A 307 -10.06 0.05 2.53
C LEU A 307 -10.30 -1.36 1.98
N ALA A 308 -10.34 -1.53 0.66
CA ALA A 308 -10.48 -2.85 0.05
C ALA A 308 -9.32 -3.79 0.45
N THR A 309 -8.11 -3.25 0.56
CA THR A 309 -6.93 -3.98 1.04
C THR A 309 -7.12 -4.43 2.49
N ALA A 310 -7.62 -3.55 3.36
CA ALA A 310 -7.90 -3.88 4.76
C ALA A 310 -8.98 -4.98 4.89
N PHE A 311 -10.07 -4.90 4.12
CA PHE A 311 -11.09 -5.95 4.10
C PHE A 311 -10.53 -7.30 3.65
N ALA A 312 -9.76 -7.31 2.56
CA ALA A 312 -9.14 -8.54 2.08
C ALA A 312 -8.17 -9.15 3.09
N ALA A 313 -7.32 -8.33 3.73
CA ALA A 313 -6.38 -8.79 4.76
C ALA A 313 -7.11 -9.38 5.97
N ALA A 314 -8.20 -8.74 6.39
CA ALA A 314 -9.06 -9.21 7.48
C ALA A 314 -10.00 -10.36 7.08
N ARG A 315 -9.93 -10.85 5.84
CA ARG A 315 -10.78 -11.91 5.27
C ARG A 315 -12.27 -11.59 5.32
N GLN A 316 -12.62 -10.30 5.33
CA GLN A 316 -14.00 -9.83 5.32
C GLN A 316 -14.44 -9.56 3.89
N ARG A 317 -15.60 -10.07 3.47
CA ARG A 317 -16.15 -9.83 2.12
C ARG A 317 -17.20 -8.72 2.17
N ILE A 318 -16.74 -7.49 2.36
CA ILE A 318 -17.60 -6.29 2.42
C ILE A 318 -17.30 -5.42 1.20
N SER A 319 -18.34 -5.05 0.45
CA SER A 319 -18.20 -4.13 -0.67
C SER A 319 -18.13 -2.67 -0.22
N LEU A 320 -17.47 -1.82 -1.01
CA LEU A 320 -17.32 -0.40 -0.70
C LEU A 320 -18.66 0.34 -0.62
N ILE A 321 -19.63 0.00 -1.47
CA ILE A 321 -20.98 0.58 -1.40
C ILE A 321 -21.68 0.24 -0.07
N LYS A 322 -21.41 -0.94 0.49
CA LYS A 322 -21.93 -1.33 1.81
C LYS A 322 -21.17 -0.62 2.94
N ALA A 323 -19.86 -0.41 2.79
CA ALA A 323 -19.02 0.23 3.79
C ALA A 323 -19.26 1.74 3.92
N PHE A 324 -19.39 2.45 2.80
CA PHE A 324 -19.63 3.90 2.77
C PHE A 324 -21.11 4.28 2.78
N GLY A 325 -22.00 3.34 2.44
CA GLY A 325 -23.41 3.64 2.16
C GLY A 325 -23.60 4.26 0.77
N ARG A 326 -24.85 4.29 0.30
CA ARG A 326 -25.19 4.74 -1.07
C ARG A 326 -24.86 6.22 -1.31
N ASP A 327 -24.99 7.06 -0.28
CA ASP A 327 -24.88 8.51 -0.42
C ASP A 327 -23.42 9.00 -0.48
N GLN A 328 -22.48 8.26 0.13
CA GLN A 328 -21.06 8.61 0.15
C GLN A 328 -20.22 7.79 -0.85
N PHE A 329 -20.82 6.78 -1.47
CA PHE A 329 -20.14 5.93 -2.45
C PHE A 329 -20.03 6.62 -3.81
N ASP A 330 -18.81 6.77 -4.31
CA ASP A 330 -18.50 7.28 -5.65
C ASP A 330 -18.24 6.09 -6.60
N PRO A 331 -19.21 5.73 -7.46
CA PRO A 331 -19.04 4.61 -8.39
C PRO A 331 -17.94 4.87 -9.43
N VAL A 332 -17.64 6.13 -9.76
CA VAL A 332 -16.59 6.49 -10.72
C VAL A 332 -15.23 6.21 -10.10
N ALA A 333 -14.98 6.65 -8.87
CA ALA A 333 -13.73 6.35 -8.16
C ALA A 333 -13.50 4.84 -8.05
N ALA A 334 -14.53 4.08 -7.65
CA ALA A 334 -14.46 2.62 -7.58
C ALA A 334 -14.16 1.96 -8.93
N LYS A 335 -14.76 2.46 -10.02
CA LYS A 335 -14.49 1.98 -11.38
C LYS A 335 -13.06 2.26 -11.82
N LEU A 336 -12.50 3.42 -11.48
CA LEU A 336 -11.10 3.76 -11.81
C LEU A 336 -10.13 2.81 -11.11
N VAL A 337 -10.36 2.47 -9.84
CA VAL A 337 -9.57 1.45 -9.13
C VAL A 337 -9.73 0.08 -9.80
N ALA A 338 -10.95 -0.31 -10.17
CA ALA A 338 -11.20 -1.59 -10.84
C ALA A 338 -10.50 -1.66 -12.21
N ASP A 339 -10.35 -0.53 -12.90
CA ASP A 339 -9.60 -0.43 -14.15
C ASP A 339 -8.10 -0.55 -13.94
N VAL A 340 -7.55 0.06 -12.88
CA VAL A 340 -6.15 -0.15 -12.47
C VAL A 340 -5.89 -1.62 -12.17
N CYS A 341 -6.77 -2.27 -11.41
CA CYS A 341 -6.68 -3.71 -11.12
C CYS A 341 -6.76 -4.54 -12.40
N GLY A 342 -7.70 -4.21 -13.30
CA GLY A 342 -7.87 -4.89 -14.58
C GLY A 342 -6.65 -4.76 -15.49
N PHE A 343 -6.04 -3.57 -15.52
CA PHE A 343 -4.78 -3.32 -16.23
C PHE A 343 -3.65 -4.19 -15.66
N LEU A 344 -3.45 -4.20 -14.33
CA LEU A 344 -2.38 -5.00 -13.72
C LEU A 344 -2.55 -6.50 -14.01
N VAL A 345 -3.77 -7.02 -13.95
CA VAL A 345 -4.07 -8.42 -14.30
C VAL A 345 -3.69 -8.72 -15.74
N ALA A 346 -4.04 -7.84 -16.69
CA ALA A 346 -3.70 -8.01 -18.10
C ALA A 346 -2.19 -7.87 -18.37
N ALA A 347 -1.57 -6.78 -17.90
CA ALA A 347 -0.16 -6.45 -18.15
C ALA A 347 0.80 -7.47 -17.51
N CYS A 348 0.44 -8.06 -16.37
CA CYS A 348 1.25 -9.05 -15.67
C CYS A 348 0.86 -10.50 -16.02
N ASN A 349 -0.20 -10.70 -16.82
CA ASN A 349 -0.80 -12.00 -17.10
C ASN A 349 -1.09 -12.81 -15.82
N LEU A 350 -1.82 -12.17 -14.90
CA LEU A 350 -2.31 -12.81 -13.66
C LEU A 350 -3.60 -13.59 -13.93
N ASP A 351 -3.96 -14.45 -12.98
CA ASP A 351 -5.26 -15.12 -12.98
C ASP A 351 -6.42 -14.09 -12.93
N GLY A 352 -7.43 -14.30 -13.78
CA GLY A 352 -8.60 -13.41 -13.88
C GLY A 352 -9.41 -13.30 -12.59
N GLY A 353 -9.28 -14.27 -11.68
CA GLY A 353 -9.85 -14.26 -10.34
C GLY A 353 -9.42 -13.06 -9.50
N PHE A 354 -8.21 -12.50 -9.70
CA PHE A 354 -7.80 -11.26 -9.02
C PHE A 354 -8.68 -10.08 -9.43
N ARG A 355 -8.97 -9.95 -10.73
CA ARG A 355 -9.88 -8.92 -11.25
C ARG A 355 -11.30 -9.11 -10.72
N ALA A 356 -11.81 -10.34 -10.71
CA ALA A 356 -13.13 -10.64 -10.18
C ALA A 356 -13.25 -10.31 -8.69
N ARG A 357 -12.27 -10.72 -7.87
CA ARG A 357 -12.23 -10.41 -6.43
C ARG A 357 -12.12 -8.92 -6.16
N ALA A 358 -11.27 -8.20 -6.89
CA ALA A 358 -11.18 -6.75 -6.76
C ALA A 358 -12.53 -6.07 -7.08
N ARG A 359 -13.21 -6.49 -8.14
CA ARG A 359 -14.54 -5.96 -8.50
C ARG A 359 -15.62 -6.30 -7.47
N ALA A 360 -15.53 -7.44 -6.79
CA ALA A 360 -16.43 -7.76 -5.68
C ALA A 360 -16.29 -6.77 -4.51
N TYR A 361 -15.07 -6.39 -4.15
CA TYR A 361 -14.85 -5.35 -3.14
C TYR A 361 -15.29 -3.97 -3.64
N LEU A 362 -14.89 -3.59 -4.85
CA LEU A 362 -15.01 -2.21 -5.34
C LEU A 362 -16.42 -1.88 -5.85
N LEU A 363 -17.05 -2.81 -6.55
CA LEU A 363 -18.29 -2.60 -7.33
C LEU A 363 -19.45 -3.49 -6.87
N ALA A 364 -19.25 -4.31 -5.82
CA ALA A 364 -20.24 -5.29 -5.34
C ALA A 364 -20.67 -6.32 -6.41
N GLU A 365 -19.79 -6.62 -7.37
CA GLU A 365 -20.06 -7.64 -8.38
C GLU A 365 -19.78 -9.04 -7.83
N GLU A 366 -20.70 -9.97 -8.03
CA GLU A 366 -20.49 -11.35 -7.58
C GLU A 366 -19.34 -12.00 -8.35
N PRO A 367 -18.35 -12.59 -7.66
CA PRO A 367 -17.31 -13.34 -8.35
C PRO A 367 -17.94 -14.59 -8.99
N PRO A 368 -17.53 -14.97 -10.21
CA PRO A 368 -18.08 -16.15 -10.88
C PRO A 368 -17.90 -17.39 -10.00
N VAL A 369 -18.98 -18.17 -9.86
CA VAL A 369 -19.09 -19.33 -8.97
C VAL A 369 -18.02 -20.40 -9.28
N ASP A 370 -17.59 -20.48 -10.55
CA ASP A 370 -16.75 -21.57 -11.06
C ASP A 370 -15.23 -21.31 -11.05
N ALA A 371 -14.76 -20.15 -10.59
CA ALA A 371 -13.31 -19.88 -10.47
C ALA A 371 -12.60 -20.72 -9.38
N THR A 372 -13.33 -21.61 -8.69
CA THR A 372 -12.81 -22.53 -7.67
C THR A 372 -12.45 -23.92 -8.21
N GLY A 373 -12.80 -24.27 -9.46
CA GLY A 373 -12.73 -25.66 -9.94
C GLY A 373 -11.95 -25.99 -11.23
N GLY A 374 -11.34 -25.02 -11.94
CA GLY A 374 -10.68 -25.28 -13.21
C GLY A 374 -9.18 -25.55 -13.12
N SER A 375 -8.77 -26.82 -13.10
CA SER A 375 -7.41 -27.27 -13.40
C SER A 375 -6.91 -26.66 -14.72
N ALA A 376 -5.65 -26.22 -14.74
CA ALA A 376 -4.93 -25.84 -15.94
C ALA A 376 -4.85 -27.04 -16.91
N SER A 377 -5.82 -27.16 -17.81
CA SER A 377 -5.75 -28.10 -18.92
C SER A 377 -4.75 -27.58 -19.95
N SER A 378 -3.52 -28.07 -19.82
CA SER A 378 -2.64 -28.48 -20.92
C SER A 378 -3.25 -28.32 -22.32
N ARG A 379 -2.80 -27.30 -23.06
CA ARG A 379 -2.83 -27.34 -24.53
C ARG A 379 -1.90 -28.48 -24.98
N ARG A 380 -2.49 -29.58 -25.43
CA ARG A 380 -1.86 -30.49 -26.38
C ARG A 380 -2.64 -30.44 -27.67
N ASP A 381 -1.89 -30.30 -28.75
CA ASP A 381 -2.33 -30.45 -30.14
C ASP A 381 -3.00 -31.80 -30.37
N ALA A 382 -4.02 -31.83 -31.23
CA ALA A 382 -3.99 -32.53 -32.52
C ALA A 382 -5.40 -32.80 -33.08
N SER A 383 -5.52 -32.53 -34.39
CA SER A 383 -6.25 -33.27 -35.43
C SER A 383 -7.64 -33.87 -35.13
N GLY A 384 -8.61 -33.47 -35.95
CA GLY A 384 -10.00 -33.88 -35.81
C GLY A 384 -10.34 -35.31 -36.24
N THR A 385 -11.59 -35.69 -36.01
CA THR A 385 -12.40 -36.61 -36.83
C THR A 385 -13.89 -36.34 -36.49
N LYS A 386 -14.75 -36.45 -37.51
CA LYS A 386 -16.21 -36.29 -37.49
C LYS A 386 -16.93 -37.49 -36.82
N ALA A 387 -18.25 -37.30 -36.66
CA ALA A 387 -19.34 -38.24 -36.33
C ALA A 387 -19.63 -38.34 -34.82
N GLU A 388 -20.86 -38.44 -34.33
CA GLU A 388 -22.20 -38.51 -34.92
C GLU A 388 -23.22 -38.20 -33.81
N VAL A 389 -24.42 -37.77 -34.20
CA VAL A 389 -25.55 -37.46 -33.33
C VAL A 389 -26.24 -38.74 -32.84
N SER A 390 -26.59 -38.81 -31.56
CA SER A 390 -27.77 -39.56 -31.12
C SER A 390 -28.43 -38.91 -29.89
N VAL A 391 -29.75 -38.82 -30.00
CA VAL A 391 -30.75 -38.35 -29.04
C VAL A 391 -31.26 -39.56 -28.27
N VAL A 392 -31.47 -39.47 -26.94
CA VAL A 392 -32.61 -40.08 -26.19
C VAL A 392 -32.80 -39.35 -24.84
N GLN A 393 -34.08 -39.28 -24.46
CA GLN A 393 -34.84 -38.59 -23.42
C GLN A 393 -34.83 -39.18 -21.98
N ASP A 394 -35.46 -38.39 -21.09
CA ASP A 394 -36.16 -38.69 -19.81
C ASP A 394 -35.31 -39.05 -18.58
N GLY A 395 -35.62 -38.65 -17.33
CA GLY A 395 -36.75 -37.96 -16.72
C GLY A 395 -36.71 -38.13 -15.18
N GLN A 396 -37.57 -37.39 -14.47
CA GLN A 396 -38.05 -37.59 -13.07
C GLN A 396 -37.35 -36.95 -11.84
N LEU A 397 -37.99 -35.85 -11.40
CA LEU A 397 -38.53 -35.53 -10.06
C LEU A 397 -38.40 -36.57 -8.91
N ALA A 398 -38.02 -36.09 -7.73
CA ALA A 398 -38.73 -36.37 -6.46
C ALA A 398 -38.39 -35.32 -5.37
N LEU A 399 -39.45 -34.77 -4.77
CA LEU A 399 -39.52 -34.13 -3.46
C LEU A 399 -39.37 -35.21 -2.36
N ASP A 400 -38.82 -34.88 -1.18
CA ASP A 400 -39.63 -34.70 0.06
C ASP A 400 -38.77 -34.59 1.34
N ASP A 401 -39.20 -33.66 2.19
CA ASP A 401 -39.35 -33.64 3.65
C ASP A 401 -38.35 -34.31 4.64
N SER A 402 -37.94 -33.49 5.63
CA SER A 402 -38.18 -33.66 7.09
C SER A 402 -37.04 -32.95 7.88
N GLU A 403 -37.29 -31.79 8.48
CA GLU A 403 -37.81 -31.57 9.84
C GLU A 403 -37.03 -32.18 11.03
N THR A 404 -36.59 -31.25 11.89
CA THR A 404 -36.44 -31.34 13.36
C THR A 404 -35.27 -32.15 13.97
N ARG A 405 -34.40 -31.47 14.74
CA ARG A 405 -34.54 -31.39 16.21
C ARG A 405 -33.41 -30.60 16.90
N PHE A 406 -33.88 -29.63 17.68
CA PHE A 406 -33.34 -29.08 18.92
C PHE A 406 -32.56 -30.08 19.80
N ASN A 407 -31.42 -29.65 20.35
CA ASN A 407 -31.19 -29.65 21.81
C ASN A 407 -29.92 -28.88 22.19
N GLY A 408 -30.05 -28.00 23.19
CA GLY A 408 -28.95 -27.26 23.80
C GLY A 408 -28.45 -27.87 25.11
N ARG A 409 -27.33 -27.32 25.61
CA ARG A 409 -26.91 -27.11 27.02
C ARG A 409 -25.46 -26.58 26.98
N HIS A 410 -25.17 -25.36 27.42
CA HIS A 410 -24.89 -24.91 28.81
C HIS A 410 -23.78 -25.69 29.53
N GLU A 411 -22.65 -24.99 29.79
CA GLU A 411 -21.81 -25.01 31.01
C GLU A 411 -20.55 -24.13 30.74
N THR A 412 -20.49 -22.86 31.14
CA THR A 412 -19.96 -22.29 32.40
C THR A 412 -18.74 -23.02 33.00
N GLY A 413 -17.59 -22.35 32.98
CA GLY A 413 -16.37 -22.81 33.67
C GLY A 413 -15.32 -21.72 33.79
N SER A 414 -15.52 -20.79 34.72
CA SER A 414 -14.53 -19.81 35.19
C SER A 414 -13.40 -20.50 35.96
N LYS A 415 -12.14 -20.22 35.63
CA LYS A 415 -11.01 -20.42 36.55
C LYS A 415 -10.02 -19.25 36.47
N GLN A 416 -10.08 -18.43 37.52
CA GLN A 416 -9.05 -17.53 37.97
C GLN A 416 -7.78 -18.32 38.29
N ASN A 417 -6.62 -17.80 37.89
CA ASN A 417 -5.35 -18.10 38.52
C ASN A 417 -4.58 -16.78 38.69
N ALA A 418 -4.61 -16.27 39.92
CA ALA A 418 -3.55 -15.44 40.46
C ALA A 418 -2.31 -16.31 40.68
N ILE A 419 -1.10 -15.73 40.65
CA ILE A 419 0.01 -15.98 41.58
C ILE A 419 1.31 -15.30 41.08
N ARG A 420 1.94 -14.57 42.02
CA ARG A 420 3.36 -14.20 42.18
C ARG A 420 3.97 -13.02 41.41
N THR A 421 3.99 -11.89 42.13
CA THR A 421 5.14 -11.00 42.27
C THR A 421 6.35 -11.71 42.93
N PRO A 422 7.56 -11.21 42.67
CA PRO A 422 8.55 -11.08 43.73
C PRO A 422 9.07 -9.65 43.86
N ASP A 423 9.21 -9.27 45.12
CA ASP A 423 9.80 -8.04 45.64
C ASP A 423 11.33 -8.17 45.78
N ALA A 424 11.96 -7.00 45.92
CA ALA A 424 13.23 -6.69 46.60
C ALA A 424 14.58 -6.96 45.89
N ALA A 425 15.33 -5.88 45.64
CA ALA A 425 16.54 -5.47 46.37
C ALA A 425 17.30 -4.37 45.58
N ARG A 426 17.32 -3.12 46.07
CA ARG A 426 18.43 -2.49 46.82
C ARG A 426 19.81 -2.60 46.15
N ASN A 427 20.30 -1.47 45.65
CA ASN A 427 21.69 -1.04 45.88
C ASN A 427 21.79 0.49 45.81
N ALA A 428 22.46 1.04 46.82
CA ALA A 428 22.74 2.45 47.05
C ALA A 428 24.26 2.68 47.03
N ALA A 429 24.64 3.97 46.92
CA ALA A 429 25.98 4.57 46.97
C ALA A 429 26.82 4.39 45.69
N LYS A 430 27.54 5.41 45.16
CA LYS A 430 28.29 6.50 45.81
C LYS A 430 28.61 7.61 44.75
N PRO A 431 28.75 8.89 45.13
CA PRO A 431 29.25 9.95 44.24
C PRO A 431 30.79 10.11 44.33
N PRO A 432 31.42 10.67 43.28
CA PRO A 432 32.48 11.68 43.46
C PRO A 432 32.32 12.79 42.40
N GLU A 433 32.96 13.94 42.42
CA GLU A 433 33.79 14.70 43.36
C GLU A 433 33.76 16.13 42.76
N GLU A 434 33.70 17.13 43.62
CA GLU A 434 33.91 18.52 43.23
C GLU A 434 35.38 18.70 42.83
N GLY A 435 35.62 19.17 41.61
CA GLY A 435 36.93 19.56 41.11
C GLY A 435 36.91 21.02 40.69
N SER A 436 37.39 21.88 41.59
CA SER A 436 37.76 23.28 41.36
C SER A 436 38.96 23.40 40.41
N GLY A 437 38.92 24.37 39.49
CA GLY A 437 40.04 24.84 38.67
C GLY A 437 39.55 25.87 37.65
N GLU A 438 39.47 27.15 38.01
CA GLU A 438 40.50 28.18 37.81
C GLU A 438 40.71 28.60 36.33
N GLU A 439 40.44 29.90 36.12
CA GLU A 439 40.85 30.83 35.07
C GLU A 439 41.76 30.34 33.92
N GLN A 440 41.36 30.66 32.68
CA GLN A 440 42.26 31.36 31.76
C GLN A 440 41.50 32.17 30.70
N ARG A 441 41.88 33.44 30.63
CA ARG A 441 41.57 34.43 29.57
C ARG A 441 42.11 33.94 28.22
N LEU A 442 41.38 34.22 27.12
CA LEU A 442 41.86 34.96 25.94
C LEU A 442 40.85 34.87 24.77
N HIS A 443 40.63 36.05 24.16
CA HIS A 443 39.94 36.40 22.91
C HIS A 443 38.41 36.42 22.84
#